data_AF-A0A565AKQ5-F1
#
_entry.id   AF-A0A565AKQ5-F1
#
_cell.length_a   1.000
_cell.length_b   1.000
_cell.length_c   1.000
_cell.angle_alpha   90.00
_cell.angle_beta   90.00
_cell.angle_gamma   90.00
#
_symmetry.space_group_name_H-M   'P 1'
#
loop_
_entity.id
_entity.type
_entity.pdbx_description
1 polymer ?
#
loop_
_entity_poly.entity_id
_entity_poly.type
_entity_poly.pdbx_seq_one_letter_code
_entity_poly.pdbx_strand_id
1 'polypeptide(L)'
;MAAAMVSSAGGLLAMLNEPHTSLKLHALSHLNKLVHQFWPEISTSVPIIESLYEDEEFDLHQRQLAALLVSKVFYYLGELNDSLSYALGAGSLFDVSEDSDYVHTLLAKAIDEYAILRSKAAESNEVVDIDPRLEAIVERMLDK
;
A
#
# COMPACT_ATOMS: atom_id res chain seq x y z
N MET A 1 14.76 27.29 14.56
CA MET A 1 13.42 26.70 14.78
C MET A 1 13.63 25.22 14.93
N ALA A 2 13.57 24.66 16.15
CA ALA A 2 13.77 23.23 16.36
C ALA A 2 12.56 22.51 15.75
N ALA A 3 12.76 21.80 14.64
CA ALA A 3 11.76 20.86 14.14
C ALA A 3 11.50 19.86 15.27
N ALA A 4 10.25 19.79 15.75
CA ALA A 4 9.85 18.75 16.68
C ALA A 4 10.12 17.41 15.99
N MET A 5 11.23 16.78 16.35
CA MET A 5 11.57 15.44 15.88
C MET A 5 10.51 14.56 16.51
N VAL A 6 9.52 14.13 15.73
CA VAL A 6 8.54 13.14 16.18
C VAL A 6 9.37 11.91 16.53
N SER A 7 9.51 11.62 17.82
CA SER A 7 10.42 10.57 18.30
C SER A 7 9.80 9.18 18.25
N SER A 8 8.51 9.06 17.90
CA SER A 8 7.76 7.80 17.79
C SER A 8 6.46 8.00 16.99
N ALA A 9 6.00 6.94 16.31
CA ALA A 9 4.71 6.90 15.65
C ALA A 9 3.54 6.55 16.61
N GLY A 10 3.83 6.22 17.87
CA GLY A 10 2.84 5.73 18.84
C GLY A 10 1.63 6.65 19.05
N GLY A 11 1.83 7.98 19.00
CA GLY A 11 0.72 8.93 19.10
C GLY A 11 -0.24 8.87 17.91
N LEU A 12 0.28 8.67 16.69
CA LEU A 12 -0.53 8.51 15.49
C LEU A 12 -1.21 7.14 15.45
N LEU A 13 -0.52 6.09 15.92
CA LEU A 13 -1.10 4.76 16.06
C LEU A 13 -2.24 4.74 17.08
N ALA A 14 -2.11 5.45 18.20
CA ALA A 14 -3.19 5.61 19.17
C ALA A 14 -4.41 6.31 18.55
N MET A 15 -4.20 7.32 17.69
CA MET A 15 -5.28 7.99 16.97
C MET A 15 -6.05 7.08 16.00
N LEU A 16 -5.44 5.99 15.51
CA LEU A 16 -6.14 5.00 14.67
C LEU A 16 -7.20 4.21 15.47
N ASN A 17 -7.01 4.06 16.78
CA ASN A 17 -7.94 3.37 17.66
C ASN A 17 -9.10 4.25 18.15
N GLU A 18 -9.04 5.56 17.92
CA GLU A 18 -10.10 6.49 18.32
C GLU A 18 -11.34 6.32 17.43
N PRO A 19 -12.56 6.54 17.96
CA PRO A 19 -13.80 6.37 17.19
C PRO A 19 -13.98 7.45 16.12
N HIS A 20 -13.23 8.56 16.18
CA HIS A 20 -13.39 9.68 15.26
C HIS A 20 -12.69 9.44 13.92
N THR A 21 -13.49 9.33 12.86
CA THR A 21 -13.04 9.13 11.47
C THR A 21 -12.03 10.19 10.99
N SER A 22 -12.19 11.45 11.44
CA SER A 22 -11.27 12.54 11.11
C SER A 22 -9.87 12.35 11.71
N LEU A 23 -9.78 11.79 12.92
CA LEU A 23 -8.50 11.45 13.57
C LEU A 23 -7.83 10.29 12.84
N LYS A 24 -8.60 9.26 12.45
CA LYS A 24 -8.08 8.14 11.64
C LYS A 24 -7.50 8.63 10.32
N LEU A 25 -8.20 9.51 9.59
CA LEU A 25 -7.70 10.11 8.34
C LEU A 25 -6.39 10.85 8.57
N HIS A 26 -6.36 11.72 9.59
CA HIS A 26 -5.17 12.49 9.93
C HIS A 26 -3.99 11.57 10.26
N ALA A 27 -4.23 10.53 11.07
CA ALA A 27 -3.24 9.53 11.43
C ALA A 27 -2.70 8.80 10.19
N LEU A 28 -3.57 8.24 9.35
CA LEU A 28 -3.18 7.54 8.12
C LEU A 28 -2.34 8.40 7.17
N SER A 29 -2.71 9.66 6.98
CA SER A 29 -1.96 10.58 6.12
C SER A 29 -0.55 10.87 6.67
N HIS A 30 -0.42 11.05 7.98
CA HIS A 30 0.88 11.32 8.61
C HIS A 30 1.75 10.07 8.69
N LEU A 31 1.16 8.90 8.99
CA LEU A 31 1.84 7.62 9.01
C LEU A 31 2.41 7.28 7.63
N ASN A 32 1.66 7.52 6.55
CA ASN A 32 2.15 7.32 5.19
C ASN A 32 3.40 8.16 4.86
N LYS A 33 3.54 9.36 5.44
CA LYS A 33 4.73 10.21 5.25
C LYS A 33 5.90 9.73 6.10
N LEU A 34 5.62 9.18 7.28
CA LEU A 34 6.61 8.81 8.28
C LEU A 34 7.00 7.31 8.23
N VAL A 35 6.36 6.53 7.36
CA VAL A 35 6.56 5.07 7.25
C VAL A 35 8.01 4.68 7.05
N HIS A 36 8.77 5.42 6.24
CA HIS A 36 10.19 5.16 6.01
C HIS A 36 11.06 5.19 7.28
N GLN A 37 10.67 5.98 8.28
CA GLN A 37 11.39 6.10 9.56
C GLN A 37 10.83 5.15 10.62
N PHE A 38 9.51 4.98 10.66
CA PHE A 38 8.82 4.27 11.76
C PHE A 38 8.17 2.96 11.32
N TRP A 39 8.53 2.38 10.17
CA TRP A 39 8.01 1.09 9.73
C TRP A 39 8.11 -0.02 10.81
N PRO A 40 9.13 -0.10 11.70
CA PRO A 40 9.18 -1.13 12.72
C PRO A 40 8.12 -0.94 13.82
N GLU A 41 7.75 0.31 14.11
CA GLU A 41 6.66 0.60 15.06
C GLU A 41 5.31 0.37 14.40
N ILE A 42 5.14 0.84 13.15
CA ILE A 42 3.88 0.74 12.41
C ILE A 42 3.54 -0.72 12.09
N SER A 43 4.54 -1.57 11.81
CA SER A 43 4.34 -3.00 11.54
C SER A 43 3.61 -3.73 12.65
N THR A 44 3.82 -3.32 13.92
CA THR A 44 3.11 -3.89 15.07
C THR A 44 1.60 -3.62 15.05
N SER A 45 1.18 -2.58 14.33
CA SER A 45 -0.20 -2.12 14.23
C SER A 45 -0.82 -2.37 12.85
N VAL A 46 -0.16 -3.16 11.98
CA VAL A 46 -0.71 -3.56 10.68
C VAL A 46 -2.11 -4.18 10.79
N PRO A 47 -2.41 -5.09 11.75
CA PRO A 47 -3.76 -5.67 11.85
C PRO A 47 -4.87 -4.63 12.06
N ILE A 48 -4.56 -3.54 12.78
CA ILE A 48 -5.49 -2.43 12.98
C ILE A 48 -5.71 -1.72 11.65
N ILE A 49 -4.65 -1.42 10.91
CA ILE A 49 -4.73 -0.73 9.62
C ILE A 49 -5.45 -1.60 8.57
N GLU A 50 -5.24 -2.91 8.59
CA GLU A 50 -5.97 -3.87 7.75
C GLU A 50 -7.47 -3.85 8.05
N SER A 51 -7.86 -3.90 9.33
CA SER A 51 -9.28 -3.76 9.70
C SER A 51 -9.90 -2.44 9.23
N LEU A 52 -9.11 -1.35 9.19
CA LEU A 52 -9.59 -0.06 8.67
C LEU A 52 -9.72 -0.06 7.14
N TYR A 53 -8.92 -0.87 6.44
CA TYR A 53 -9.04 -1.04 4.99
C TYR A 53 -10.27 -1.90 4.63
N GLU A 54 -10.55 -2.93 5.41
CA GLU A 54 -11.69 -3.84 5.22
C GLU A 54 -13.03 -3.24 5.64
N ASP A 55 -13.02 -2.25 6.53
CA ASP A 55 -14.24 -1.63 7.04
C ASP A 55 -14.91 -0.74 5.96
N GLU A 56 -16.01 -1.27 5.41
CA GLU A 56 -16.83 -0.63 4.37
C GLU A 56 -17.55 0.64 4.84
N GLU A 57 -17.63 0.90 6.15
CA GLU A 57 -18.21 2.13 6.69
C GLU A 57 -17.30 3.35 6.44
N PHE A 58 -16.02 3.14 6.12
CA PHE A 58 -15.09 4.22 5.80
C PHE A 58 -15.15 4.70 4.36
N ASP A 59 -14.87 5.99 4.20
CA ASP A 59 -14.71 6.62 2.90
C ASP A 59 -13.65 5.88 2.08
N LEU A 60 -13.91 5.75 0.77
CA LEU A 60 -13.00 5.09 -0.17
C LEU A 60 -11.57 5.63 -0.08
N HIS A 61 -11.42 6.94 0.10
CA HIS A 61 -10.12 7.59 0.24
C HIS A 61 -9.36 7.14 1.50
N GLN A 62 -10.05 6.92 2.62
CA GLN A 62 -9.41 6.43 3.84
C GLN A 62 -8.96 4.99 3.70
N ARG A 63 -9.79 4.14 3.10
CA ARG A 63 -9.43 2.76 2.79
C ARG A 63 -8.22 2.69 1.87
N GLN A 64 -8.19 3.50 0.81
CA GLN A 64 -7.02 3.57 -0.08
C GLN A 64 -5.76 4.05 0.67
N LEU A 65 -5.88 5.00 1.61
CA LEU A 65 -4.73 5.45 2.43
C LEU A 65 -4.23 4.35 3.37
N ALA A 66 -5.14 3.56 3.94
CA ALA A 66 -4.81 2.41 4.77
C ALA A 66 -4.09 1.33 3.94
N ALA A 67 -4.62 0.99 2.77
CA ALA A 67 -3.98 0.06 1.84
C ALA A 67 -2.58 0.51 1.42
N LEU A 68 -2.41 1.80 1.09
CA LEU A 68 -1.10 2.35 0.75
C LEU A 68 -0.11 2.25 1.91
N LEU A 69 -0.56 2.53 3.14
CA LEU A 69 0.28 2.45 4.33
C LEU A 69 0.75 1.00 4.57
N VAL A 70 -0.19 0.06 4.54
CA VAL A 70 0.09 -1.38 4.72
C VAL A 70 1.05 -1.86 3.65
N SER A 71 0.82 -1.48 2.39
CA SER A 71 1.71 -1.80 1.28
C SER A 71 3.14 -1.32 1.53
N LYS A 72 3.32 -0.06 1.94
CA LYS A 72 4.65 0.50 2.26
C LYS A 72 5.31 -0.21 3.43
N VAL A 73 4.55 -0.62 4.45
CA VAL A 73 5.08 -1.39 5.58
C VAL A 73 5.57 -2.76 5.12
N PHE A 74 4.77 -3.50 4.35
CA PHE A 74 5.19 -4.80 3.80
C PHE A 74 6.40 -4.69 2.88
N TYR A 75 6.53 -3.59 2.12
CA TYR A 75 7.74 -3.31 1.36
C TYR A 75 8.98 -3.26 2.25
N TYR A 76 8.92 -2.55 3.39
CA TYR A 76 10.03 -2.52 4.34
C TYR A 76 10.27 -3.85 5.07
N LEU A 77 9.23 -4.67 5.24
CA LEU A 77 9.36 -6.03 5.77
C LEU A 77 9.98 -7.01 4.76
N GLY A 78 10.06 -6.64 3.48
CA GLY A 78 10.54 -7.50 2.39
C GLY A 78 9.46 -8.41 1.78
N GLU A 79 8.21 -8.30 2.23
CA GLU A 79 7.07 -9.07 1.74
C GLU A 79 6.45 -8.38 0.51
N LEU A 80 7.13 -8.50 -0.62
CA LEU A 80 6.75 -7.78 -1.85
C LEU A 80 5.41 -8.23 -2.45
N ASN A 81 5.00 -9.49 -2.24
CA ASN A 81 3.73 -10.01 -2.75
C ASN A 81 2.53 -9.35 -2.04
N ASP A 82 2.58 -9.28 -0.71
CA ASP A 82 1.55 -8.62 0.09
C ASP A 82 1.59 -7.11 -0.16
N SER A 83 2.80 -6.55 -0.25
CA SER A 83 2.99 -5.15 -0.60
C SER A 83 2.33 -4.80 -1.94
N LEU A 84 2.52 -5.61 -2.99
CA LEU A 84 1.88 -5.41 -4.29
C LEU A 84 0.35 -5.53 -4.19
N SER A 85 -0.16 -6.55 -3.49
CA SER A 85 -1.60 -6.76 -3.32
C SER A 85 -2.30 -5.55 -2.67
N TYR A 86 -1.68 -4.98 -1.63
CA TYR A 86 -2.19 -3.77 -1.00
C TYR A 86 -1.98 -2.50 -1.84
N ALA A 87 -0.90 -2.40 -2.63
CA ALA A 87 -0.71 -1.29 -3.56
C ALA A 87 -1.79 -1.27 -4.65
N LEU A 88 -2.17 -2.45 -5.16
CA LEU A 88 -3.30 -2.61 -6.09
C LEU A 88 -4.62 -2.16 -5.44
N GLY A 89 -4.81 -2.45 -4.14
CA GLY A 89 -5.94 -1.97 -3.34
C GLY A 89 -5.97 -0.46 -3.10
N ALA A 90 -4.81 0.20 -3.05
CA ALA A 90 -4.70 1.65 -2.92
C ALA A 90 -5.15 2.40 -4.19
N GLY A 91 -5.18 1.73 -5.34
CA GLY A 91 -5.74 2.23 -6.59
C GLY A 91 -5.11 3.56 -7.04
N SER A 92 -5.89 4.65 -6.99
CA SER A 92 -5.43 5.98 -7.41
C SER A 92 -4.39 6.62 -6.48
N LEU A 93 -4.22 6.14 -5.25
CA LEU A 93 -3.21 6.66 -4.34
C LEU A 93 -1.82 6.05 -4.57
N PHE A 94 -1.73 4.92 -5.27
CA PHE A 94 -0.46 4.37 -5.71
C PHE A 94 -0.02 5.09 -6.99
N ASP A 95 0.82 6.11 -6.83
CA ASP A 95 1.31 6.92 -7.94
C ASP A 95 2.49 6.22 -8.64
N VAL A 96 2.20 5.57 -9.77
CA VAL A 96 3.21 4.97 -10.65
C VAL A 96 4.15 6.01 -11.28
N SER A 97 3.80 7.29 -11.19
CA SER A 97 4.64 8.39 -11.66
C SER A 97 5.75 8.77 -10.70
N GLU A 98 5.58 8.45 -9.41
CA GLU A 98 6.51 8.78 -8.33
C GLU A 98 7.89 8.12 -8.54
N ASP A 99 8.95 8.92 -8.46
CA ASP A 99 10.33 8.45 -8.54
C ASP A 99 10.84 8.04 -7.16
N SER A 100 10.38 6.87 -6.68
CA SER A 100 10.82 6.31 -5.41
C SER A 100 11.17 4.83 -5.53
N ASP A 101 12.15 4.39 -4.72
CA ASP A 101 12.61 2.99 -4.72
C ASP A 101 11.46 2.00 -4.45
N TYR A 102 10.49 2.42 -3.62
CA TYR A 102 9.28 1.67 -3.35
C TYR A 102 8.44 1.44 -4.63
N VAL A 103 8.18 2.50 -5.40
CA VAL A 103 7.39 2.39 -6.62
C VAL A 103 8.14 1.60 -7.68
N HIS A 104 9.43 1.86 -7.89
CA HIS A 104 10.25 1.09 -8.84
C HIS A 104 10.28 -0.40 -8.51
N THR A 105 10.44 -0.75 -7.23
CA THR A 105 10.48 -2.15 -6.79
C THR A 105 9.13 -2.83 -6.99
N LEU A 106 8.03 -2.18 -6.62
CA LEU A 106 6.69 -2.75 -6.81
C LEU A 106 6.29 -2.84 -8.28
N LEU A 107 6.67 -1.87 -9.12
CA LEU A 107 6.44 -1.94 -10.55
C LEU A 107 7.21 -3.10 -11.19
N ALA A 108 8.50 -3.26 -10.86
CA ALA A 108 9.29 -4.40 -11.33
C ALA A 108 8.63 -5.73 -10.91
N LYS A 109 8.22 -5.82 -9.64
CA LYS A 109 7.52 -7.00 -9.12
C LYS A 109 6.18 -7.25 -9.82
N ALA A 110 5.41 -6.20 -10.12
CA ALA A 110 4.14 -6.30 -10.82
C ALA A 110 4.32 -6.83 -12.25
N ILE A 111 5.34 -6.38 -12.97
CA ILE A 111 5.68 -6.88 -14.31
C ILE A 111 6.07 -8.35 -14.25
N ASP A 112 6.94 -8.72 -13.31
CA ASP A 112 7.38 -10.10 -13.16
C ASP A 112 6.20 -11.04 -12.87
N GLU A 113 5.32 -10.67 -11.94
CA GLU A 113 4.09 -11.43 -11.64
C GLU A 113 3.16 -11.51 -12.85
N TYR A 114 2.92 -10.39 -13.54
CA TYR A 114 2.09 -10.36 -14.75
C TYR A 114 2.66 -11.26 -15.85
N ALA A 115 3.98 -11.21 -16.08
CA ALA A 115 4.65 -12.05 -17.07
C ALA A 115 4.55 -13.54 -16.75
N ILE A 116 4.70 -13.91 -15.47
CA ILE A 116 4.54 -15.29 -14.99
C ILE A 116 3.10 -15.77 -15.21
N LEU A 117 2.10 -14.97 -14.81
CA LEU A 117 0.68 -15.32 -14.97
C LEU A 117 0.31 -15.46 -16.44
N ARG A 118 0.77 -14.54 -17.30
CA ARG A 118 0.50 -14.57 -18.73
C ARG A 118 1.17 -15.75 -19.43
N SER A 119 2.39 -16.11 -19.03
CA SER A 119 3.08 -17.29 -19.56
C SER A 119 2.35 -18.58 -19.17
N LYS A 120 1.91 -18.70 -17.90
CA LYS A 120 1.10 -19.83 -17.44
C LYS A 120 -0.22 -19.95 -18.19
N ALA A 121 -0.90 -18.84 -18.45
CA ALA A 121 -2.15 -18.82 -19.22
C ALA A 121 -1.95 -19.36 -20.65
N ALA A 122 -0.82 -19.01 -21.29
CA ALA A 122 -0.49 -19.45 -22.63
C ALA A 122 -0.09 -20.94 -22.69
N GLU A 123 0.56 -21.47 -21.65
CA GLU A 123 1.04 -22.86 -21.61
C GLU A 123 -0.08 -23.85 -21.24
N SER A 124 -0.96 -23.50 -20.30
CA SER A 124 -1.96 -24.43 -19.75
C SER A 124 -3.31 -24.42 -20.50
N ASN A 125 -3.54 -23.44 -21.39
CA ASN A 125 -4.85 -23.19 -22.03
C ASN A 125 -6.00 -23.04 -20.99
N GLU A 126 -5.65 -22.76 -19.74
CA GLU A 126 -6.54 -22.47 -18.62
C GLU A 126 -6.73 -20.95 -18.53
N VAL A 127 -7.94 -20.53 -18.19
CA VAL A 127 -8.25 -19.12 -17.94
C VAL A 127 -7.60 -18.75 -16.61
N VAL A 128 -6.37 -18.24 -16.67
CA VAL A 128 -5.73 -17.60 -15.51
C VAL A 128 -6.43 -16.27 -15.31
N ASP A 129 -7.09 -16.12 -14.17
CA ASP A 129 -7.72 -14.86 -13.76
C ASP A 129 -6.59 -13.87 -13.38
N ILE A 130 -6.16 -13.07 -14.36
CA ILE A 130 -5.19 -12.00 -14.13
C ILE A 130 -5.97 -10.86 -13.48
N ASP A 131 -5.52 -10.42 -12.29
CA ASP A 131 -6.17 -9.32 -11.59
C ASP A 131 -6.21 -8.07 -12.51
N PRO A 132 -7.41 -7.54 -12.84
CA PRO A 132 -7.54 -6.35 -13.69
C PRO A 132 -6.78 -5.14 -13.15
N ARG A 133 -6.56 -5.07 -11.83
CA ARG A 133 -5.77 -4.00 -11.20
C ARG A 133 -4.30 -4.12 -11.55
N LEU A 134 -3.78 -5.35 -11.61
CA LEU A 134 -2.39 -5.63 -11.96
C LEU A 134 -2.14 -5.25 -13.42
N GLU A 135 -3.05 -5.65 -14.31
CA GLU A 135 -2.99 -5.26 -15.72
C GLU A 135 -3.05 -3.73 -15.88
N ALA A 136 -3.97 -3.05 -15.19
CA ALA A 136 -4.07 -1.60 -15.25
C ALA A 136 -2.79 -0.87 -14.77
N ILE A 137 -2.06 -1.40 -13.78
CA ILE A 137 -0.77 -0.82 -13.36
C ILE A 137 0.29 -1.01 -14.43
N VAL A 138 0.38 -2.21 -15.02
CA VAL A 138 1.34 -2.51 -16.09
C VAL A 138 1.06 -1.65 -17.32
N GLU A 139 -0.19 -1.50 -17.73
CA GLU A 139 -0.60 -0.62 -18.85
C GLU A 139 -0.22 0.84 -18.59
N ARG A 140 -0.56 1.37 -17.41
CA ARG A 140 -0.17 2.74 -17.03
C ARG A 140 1.33 2.98 -17.03
N MET A 141 2.12 1.94 -16.76
CA MET A 141 3.57 2.00 -16.83
C MET A 141 4.07 2.02 -18.28
N LEU A 142 3.43 1.27 -19.19
CA LEU A 142 3.79 1.23 -20.61
C LEU A 142 3.41 2.52 -21.36
N ASP A 143 2.37 3.21 -20.91
CA ASP A 143 1.92 4.50 -21.45
C ASP A 143 2.76 5.70 -21.00
N LYS A 144 3.77 5.46 -20.14
CA LYS A 144 4.64 6.46 -19.54
C LYS A 144 5.91 6.70 -20.37
#